data_AF-A0A382VWH4-F1
#
_entry.id   AF-A0A382VWH4-F1
#
_cell.length_a   1.000
_cell.length_b   1.000
_cell.length_c   1.000
_cell.angle_alpha   90.00
_cell.angle_beta   90.00
_cell.angle_gamma   90.00
#
_symmetry.space_group_name_H-M   'P 1'
#
loop_
_entity.id
_entity.type
_entity.pdbx_description
1 polymer ?
#
loop_
_entity_poly.entity_id
_entity_poly.type
_entity_poly.pdbx_seq_one_letter_code
_entity_poly.pdbx_strand_id
1 'polypeptide(L)' 'MEIIANYGNVLIIMAIVFGVFMAWGIGANDVANAMGTSVGSGAVTIKQAIIIAVIFEFAGAILAGG' A
#
# COMPACT_ATOMS: atom_id res chain seq x y z
N MET A 1 -16.24 -0.19 27.35
CA MET A 1 -16.91 -0.97 26.28
C MET A 1 -18.10 -0.23 25.67
N GLU A 2 -18.66 0.78 26.35
CA GLU A 2 -19.78 1.61 25.86
C GLU A 2 -19.51 2.34 24.54
N ILE A 3 -18.32 2.90 24.33
CA ILE A 3 -17.98 3.61 23.09
C ILE A 3 -18.00 2.66 21.89
N ILE A 4 -17.46 1.45 22.04
CA ILE A 4 -17.47 0.43 20.99
C ILE A 4 -18.91 -0.05 20.73
N ALA A 5 -19.72 -0.21 21.79
CA ALA A 5 -21.11 -0.63 21.66
C ALA A 5 -21.98 0.41 20.94
N ASN A 6 -21.69 1.70 21.13
CA ASN A 6 -22.47 2.80 20.53
C ASN A 6 -21.93 3.27 19.16
N TYR A 7 -20.63 3.11 18.89
CA TYR A 7 -19.98 3.67 17.68
C TYR A 7 -19.15 2.66 16.88
N GLY A 8 -19.26 1.35 17.16
CA GLY A 8 -18.43 0.32 16.53
C GLY A 8 -18.37 0.40 15.01
N ASN A 9 -19.52 0.61 14.34
CA ASN A 9 -19.56 0.74 12.87
C ASN A 9 -18.80 1.97 12.37
N VAL A 10 -18.94 3.11 13.06
CA VAL A 10 -18.22 4.34 12.70
C VAL A 10 -16.71 4.13 12.86
N LEU A 11 -16.29 3.48 13.95
CA LEU A 11 -14.87 3.19 14.19
C LEU A 11 -14.29 2.25 13.13
N ILE A 12 -15.03 1.23 12.70
CA ILE A 12 -14.60 0.32 11.62
C ILE A 12 -14.45 1.08 10.29
N ILE A 13 -15.43 1.91 9.93
CA ILE A 13 -15.35 2.70 8.69
C ILE A 13 -14.14 3.63 8.72
N MET A 14 -13.90 4.32 9.83
CA MET A 14 -12.73 5.19 10.00
C MET A 14 -11.41 4.40 9.90
N ALA A 15 -11.34 3.22 10.51
CA ALA A 15 -10.18 2.35 10.43
C ALA A 15 -9.88 1.90 8.99
N ILE A 16 -10.92 1.55 8.22
CA ILE A 16 -10.77 1.19 6.80
C ILE A 16 -10.28 2.39 5.99
N VAL A 17 -10.89 3.57 6.16
CA VAL A 17 -10.51 4.78 5.41
C VAL A 17 -9.05 5.15 5.67
N PHE A 18 -8.63 5.22 6.94
CA PHE A 18 -7.25 5.53 7.27
C PHE A 18 -6.28 4.43 6.88
N GLY A 19 -6.69 3.16 7.00
CA GLY A 19 -5.89 2.02 6.55
C GLY A 19 -5.60 2.07 5.05
N VAL A 20 -6.62 2.33 4.23
CA VAL A 20 -6.47 2.49 2.78
C VAL A 20 -5.60 3.69 2.44
N PHE A 21 -5.80 4.83 3.11
CA PHE A 21 -5.00 6.02 2.90
C PHE A 21 -3.50 5.78 3.22
N MET A 22 -3.21 5.11 4.34
CA MET A 22 -1.85 4.72 4.71
C MET A 22 -1.25 3.74 3.70
N ALA A 23 -1.98 2.70 3.32
CA ALA A 23 -1.50 1.69 2.37
C ALA A 23 -1.11 2.30 1.02
N TRP A 24 -1.86 3.32 0.56
CA TRP A 24 -1.51 4.05 -0.66
C TRP A 24 -0.19 4.81 -0.51
N GLY A 25 -0.02 5.57 0.58
CA GLY A 25 1.20 6.33 0.82
C GLY A 25 2.44 5.45 0.96
N ILE A 26 2.33 4.35 1.71
CA ILE A 26 3.41 3.38 1.90
C ILE A 26 3.77 2.73 0.57
N GLY A 27 2.78 2.20 -0.16
CA GLY A 27 3.03 1.57 -1.45
C GLY A 27 3.76 2.50 -2.41
N ALA A 28 3.34 3.76 -2.55
CA ALA A 28 4.02 4.71 -3.43
C ALA A 28 5.49 4.99 -3.03
N ASN A 29 5.76 5.09 -1.72
CA ASN A 29 7.11 5.29 -1.20
C ASN A 29 8.00 4.06 -1.46
N ASP A 30 7.45 2.86 -1.24
CA ASP A 30 8.19 1.61 -1.41
C ASP A 30 8.53 1.34 -2.87
N VAL A 31 7.60 1.61 -3.80
CA VAL A 31 7.89 1.54 -5.25
C VAL A 31 9.04 2.48 -5.62
N ALA A 32 9.05 3.72 -5.09
CA ALA A 32 10.11 4.68 -5.38
C ALA A 32 11.48 4.21 -4.84
N ASN A 33 11.49 3.61 -3.64
CA ASN A 33 12.70 3.08 -3.03
C ASN A 33 13.23 1.82 -3.75
N ALA A 34 12.35 0.92 -4.18
CA ALA A 34 12.72 -0.32 -4.85
C ALA A 34 13.07 -0.12 -6.33
N MET A 35 12.37 0.76 -7.03
CA MET A 35 12.46 0.92 -8.50
C MET A 35 13.13 2.22 -8.93
N GLY A 36 13.49 3.12 -8.01
CA GLY A 36 14.05 4.43 -8.35
C GLY A 36 15.34 4.36 -9.15
N THR A 37 16.23 3.43 -8.84
CA THR A 37 17.51 3.24 -9.57
C THR A 37 17.30 2.59 -10.95
N SER A 38 16.40 1.61 -11.04
CA SER A 38 16.07 0.94 -12.30
C SER A 38 15.35 1.86 -13.28
N VAL A 39 14.48 2.75 -12.78
CA VAL A 39 13.86 3.80 -13.59
C VAL A 39 14.86 4.91 -13.92
N GLY A 40 15.65 5.35 -12.94
CA GLY A 40 16.64 6.42 -13.12
C GLY A 40 17.79 6.05 -14.07
N SER A 41 18.12 4.77 -14.19
CA SER A 41 19.11 4.25 -15.15
C SER A 41 18.53 3.99 -16.55
N GLY A 42 17.21 4.09 -16.74
CA GLY A 42 16.53 3.77 -17.99
C GLY A 42 16.38 2.28 -18.27
N ALA A 43 16.68 1.39 -17.32
CA ALA A 43 16.49 -0.05 -17.48
C ALA A 43 15.01 -0.45 -17.54
N VAL A 44 14.14 0.30 -16.86
CA VAL A 44 12.68 0.13 -16.89
C VAL A 44 11.99 1.49 -16.95
N THR A 45 10.86 1.56 -17.61
CA THR A 45 10.00 2.74 -17.62
C THR A 45 9.18 2.85 -16.33
N ILE A 46 8.72 4.05 -15.99
CA ILE A 46 7.81 4.28 -14.84
C ILE A 46 6.58 3.36 -14.92
N LYS A 47 6.01 3.18 -16.11
CA LYS A 47 4.84 2.32 -16.31
C LYS A 47 5.15 0.86 -16.01
N GLN A 48 6.32 0.36 -16.41
CA GLN A 48 6.76 -1.00 -16.07
C GLN A 48 6.99 -1.15 -14.57
N ALA A 49 7.66 -0.19 -13.94
CA ALA A 49 7.90 -0.20 -12.49
C ALA A 49 6.59 -0.27 -11.70
N ILE A 50 5.55 0.48 -12.09
CA ILE A 50 4.22 0.43 -11.47
C ILE A 50 3.58 -0.96 -11.64
N ILE A 51 3.64 -1.56 -12.83
CA ILE A 51 3.05 -2.89 -13.07
C ILE A 51 3.77 -3.95 -12.23
N ILE A 52 5.11 -3.91 -12.19
CA ILE A 52 5.92 -4.82 -11.37
C ILE A 52 5.55 -4.66 -9.90
N ALA A 53 5.51 -3.43 -9.40
CA ALA A 53 5.13 -3.16 -8.02
C ALA A 53 3.73 -3.68 -7.68
N VAL A 54 2.72 -3.43 -8.52
CA VAL A 54 1.35 -3.94 -8.27
C VAL A 54 1.32 -5.46 -8.15
N ILE A 55 2.14 -6.19 -8.89
CA ILE A 55 2.20 -7.66 -8.79
C ILE A 55 2.95 -8.09 -7.54
N PHE A 56 4.16 -7.59 -7.34
CA PHE A 56 5.07 -8.10 -6.30
C PHE A 56 4.81 -7.52 -4.91
N GLU A 57 4.45 -6.25 -4.78
CA GLU A 57 4.06 -5.65 -3.48
C GLU A 57 2.74 -6.27 -3.00
N PHE A 58 1.77 -6.46 -3.90
CA PHE A 58 0.51 -7.11 -3.56
C PHE A 58 0.71 -8.58 -3.18
N ALA A 59 1.52 -9.32 -3.95
CA ALA A 59 1.87 -10.70 -3.60
C ALA A 59 2.60 -10.77 -2.26
N GLY A 60 3.55 -9.85 -1.99
CA GLY A 60 4.25 -9.76 -0.72
C GLY A 60 3.29 -9.50 0.45
N ALA A 61 2.37 -8.54 0.29
CA ALA A 61 1.36 -8.23 1.29
C ALA A 61 0.47 -9.44 1.62
N ILE A 62 0.06 -10.23 0.62
CA ILE A 62 -0.78 -11.42 0.83
C ILE A 62 0.02 -12.59 1.43
N LEU A 63 1.22 -12.85 0.91
CA LEU A 63 1.97 -14.07 1.22
C LEU A 63 2.80 -13.94 2.50
N ALA A 64 3.20 -12.72 2.86
CA ALA A 64 4.14 -12.46 3.97
C ALA A 64 3.74 -11.28 4.87
N GLY A 65 2.67 -10.55 4.57
CA GLY A 65 2.25 -9.34 5.29
C GLY A 65 1.35 -9.57 6.51
N GLY A 66 1.53 -10.68 7.22
CA GLY A 66 0.70 -11.10 8.36
C GLY A 66 0.53 -10.05 9.47
#